data_AF-A0A0B7MQ46-F1
#
_entry.id   AF-A0A0B7MQ46-F1
#
_cell.length_a   1.000
_cell.length_b   1.000
_cell.length_c   1.000
_cell.angle_alpha   90.00
_cell.angle_beta   90.00
_cell.angle_gamma   90.00
#
_symmetry.space_group_name_H-M   'P 1'
#
loop_
_entity.id
_entity.type
_entity.pdbx_description
1 polymer ?
#
loop_
_entity_poly.entity_id
_entity_poly.type
_entity_poly.pdbx_seq_one_letter_code
_entity_poly.pdbx_strand_id
1 'polypeptide(L)'
;MYFFDRSLQLAPQDDLLLNNAAVYLAFRNDYDQAVKCFDEAIHLQPDNSIYLCNKGMLLLEMGISDEAAHHFEEAINRDSSNNAAWRGKAVFHFGKGEKEEALYCFNRSLGLH
;
A
#
# COMPACT_ATOMS: atom_id res chain seq x y z
N MET A 1 -2.73 17.23 14.46
CA MET A 1 -4.18 17.16 14.20
C MET A 1 -4.67 18.36 13.39
N TYR A 2 -4.73 19.58 13.95
CA TYR A 2 -5.32 20.77 13.29
C TYR A 2 -4.80 21.15 11.89
N PHE A 3 -3.55 20.83 11.55
CA PHE A 3 -2.98 21.17 10.24
C PHE A 3 -3.44 20.19 9.15
N PHE A 4 -3.52 18.89 9.44
CA PHE A 4 -3.88 17.87 8.45
C PHE A 4 -5.36 17.89 8.10
N ASP A 5 -6.24 17.98 9.10
CA ASP A 5 -7.70 18.09 8.87
C ASP A 5 -8.04 19.34 8.04
N ARG A 6 -7.31 20.43 8.30
CA ARG A 6 -7.46 21.68 7.54
C ARG A 6 -6.87 21.57 6.13
N SER A 7 -5.72 20.91 5.95
CA SER A 7 -5.14 20.69 4.63
C SER A 7 -6.04 19.81 3.75
N LEU A 8 -6.64 18.75 4.31
CA LEU A 8 -7.61 17.90 3.61
C LEU A 8 -8.85 18.69 3.16
N GLN A 9 -9.35 19.62 3.99
CA GLN A 9 -10.46 20.50 3.62
C GLN A 9 -10.10 21.52 2.52
N LEU A 10 -8.84 21.94 2.46
CA LEU A 10 -8.36 22.95 1.51
C LEU A 10 -7.96 22.36 0.15
N ALA A 11 -7.56 21.08 0.12
CA ALA A 11 -7.12 20.39 -1.08
C ALA A 11 -7.65 18.94 -1.14
N PRO A 12 -8.98 18.73 -1.27
CA PRO A 12 -9.59 17.40 -1.29
C PRO A 12 -9.27 16.58 -2.56
N GLN A 13 -8.54 17.15 -3.52
CA GLN A 13 -8.15 16.49 -4.77
C GLN A 13 -6.63 16.35 -4.92
N ASP A 14 -5.87 16.57 -3.83
CA ASP A 14 -4.43 16.34 -3.81
C ASP A 14 -4.17 14.88 -3.38
N ASP A 15 -3.91 14.02 -4.37
CA ASP A 15 -3.68 12.60 -4.20
C ASP A 15 -2.48 12.29 -3.30
N LEU A 16 -1.42 13.10 -3.39
CA LEU A 16 -0.22 12.95 -2.57
C LEU A 16 -0.51 13.30 -1.11
N LEU A 17 -1.25 14.39 -0.87
CA LEU A 17 -1.68 14.77 0.46
C LEU A 17 -2.58 13.70 1.09
N LEU A 18 -3.52 13.14 0.32
CA LEU A 18 -4.39 12.05 0.75
C LEU A 18 -3.59 10.80 1.12
N ASN A 19 -2.65 10.36 0.29
CA ASN A 19 -1.77 9.23 0.59
C ASN A 19 -0.95 9.49 1.88
N ASN A 20 -0.38 10.69 2.03
CA ASN A 20 0.41 11.02 3.21
C ASN A 20 -0.44 11.11 4.49
N ALA A 21 -1.67 11.62 4.38
CA ALA A 21 -2.63 11.61 5.47
C ALA A 21 -3.00 10.18 5.88
N ALA A 22 -3.23 9.31 4.89
CA ALA A 22 -3.52 7.89 5.12
C ALA A 22 -2.39 7.19 5.89
N VAL A 23 -1.14 7.40 5.47
CA VAL A 23 0.05 6.88 6.17
C VAL A 23 0.11 7.39 7.62
N TYR A 24 -0.14 8.69 7.83
CA TYR A 24 -0.16 9.27 9.18
C TYR A 24 -1.27 8.67 10.07
N LEU A 25 -2.47 8.49 9.52
CA LEU A 25 -3.62 7.89 10.20
C LEU A 25 -3.35 6.42 10.55
N ALA A 26 -2.72 5.68 9.64
CA ALA A 26 -2.26 4.31 9.90
C ALA A 26 -1.30 4.24 11.09
N PHE A 27 -0.31 5.13 11.16
CA PHE A 27 0.60 5.23 12.32
C PHE A 27 -0.11 5.56 13.64
N ARG A 28 -1.31 6.14 13.59
CA ARG A 28 -2.15 6.43 14.75
C ARG A 28 -3.12 5.29 15.09
N ASN A 29 -3.10 4.20 14.32
CA ASN A 29 -4.07 3.10 14.33
C ASN A 29 -5.49 3.53 13.95
N ASP A 30 -5.65 4.69 13.29
CA ASP A 30 -6.94 5.18 12.77
C ASP A 30 -7.21 4.55 11.40
N TYR A 31 -7.26 3.21 11.36
CA TYR A 31 -7.23 2.42 10.12
C TYR A 31 -8.41 2.70 9.20
N ASP A 32 -9.62 2.88 9.73
CA ASP A 32 -10.82 3.16 8.91
C ASP A 32 -10.69 4.45 8.09
N GLN A 33 -10.09 5.49 8.68
CA GLN A 33 -9.87 6.75 7.97
C GLN A 33 -8.66 6.66 7.03
N ALA A 34 -7.63 5.90 7.42
CA ALA A 34 -6.48 5.64 6.56
C ALA A 34 -6.91 4.93 5.26
N VAL A 35 -7.77 3.91 5.34
CA VAL A 35 -8.31 3.21 4.16
C VAL A 35 -9.03 4.18 3.23
N LYS A 36 -9.92 5.03 3.75
CA LYS A 36 -10.64 6.02 2.94
C LYS A 36 -9.70 6.99 2.22
N CYS A 37 -8.71 7.51 2.92
CA CYS A 37 -7.72 8.40 2.32
C CYS A 37 -6.89 7.69 1.24
N PHE A 38 -6.51 6.43 1.43
CA PHE A 38 -5.86 5.64 0.38
C PHE A 38 -6.78 5.40 -0.82
N ASP A 39 -8.05 5.05 -0.58
CA ASP A 39 -9.02 4.82 -1.65
C ASP A 39 -9.24 6.08 -2.49
N GLU A 40 -9.35 7.25 -1.86
CA GLU A 40 -9.46 8.53 -2.57
C GLU A 40 -8.18 8.85 -3.35
N ALA A 41 -6.99 8.65 -2.76
CA ALA A 41 -5.71 8.84 -3.46
C ALA A 41 -5.58 7.93 -4.69
N ILE A 42 -5.97 6.66 -4.56
CA ILE A 42 -5.99 5.68 -5.66
C ILE A 42 -7.05 6.04 -6.70
N HIS A 43 -8.21 6.54 -6.29
CA HIS A 43 -9.24 7.00 -7.23
C HIS A 43 -8.74 8.15 -8.11
N LEU A 44 -7.97 9.08 -7.54
CA LEU A 44 -7.37 10.20 -8.27
C LEU A 44 -6.19 9.76 -9.15
N GLN A 45 -5.40 8.79 -8.70
CA GLN A 45 -4.22 8.26 -9.41
C GLN A 45 -4.23 6.72 -9.41
N PRO A 46 -5.06 6.07 -10.26
CA PRO A 46 -5.25 4.63 -10.22
C PRO A 46 -4.04 3.83 -10.67
N ASP A 47 -3.12 4.44 -11.44
CA ASP A 47 -1.88 3.84 -11.93
C ASP A 47 -0.69 4.00 -10.98
N ASN A 48 -0.86 4.72 -9.86
CA ASN A 48 0.24 4.96 -8.93
C ASN A 48 0.52 3.72 -8.08
N SER A 49 1.56 2.97 -8.47
CA SER A 49 1.99 1.75 -7.78
C SER A 49 2.35 1.97 -6.31
N ILE A 50 2.79 3.18 -5.93
CA ILE A 50 3.15 3.51 -4.54
C ILE A 50 1.88 3.54 -3.68
N TYR A 51 0.79 4.12 -4.17
CA TYR A 51 -0.45 4.23 -3.41
C TYR A 51 -1.11 2.86 -3.21
N LEU A 52 -1.13 2.04 -4.28
CA LEU A 52 -1.56 0.65 -4.21
C LEU A 52 -0.72 -0.15 -3.19
N CYS A 53 0.61 0.01 -3.22
CA CYS A 53 1.51 -0.64 -2.28
C CYS A 53 1.24 -0.19 -0.83
N ASN A 54 1.08 1.11 -0.59
CA ASN A 54 0.83 1.64 0.76
C ASN A 54 -0.48 1.12 1.35
N LYS A 55 -1.56 1.07 0.54
CA LYS A 55 -2.82 0.46 0.96
C LYS A 55 -2.66 -1.04 1.26
N GLY A 56 -1.91 -1.76 0.42
CA GLY A 56 -1.58 -3.17 0.66
C GLY A 56 -0.86 -3.39 2.00
N MET A 57 0.09 -2.52 2.36
CA MET A 57 0.77 -2.61 3.66
C MET A 57 -0.19 -2.38 4.83
N LEU A 58 -1.06 -1.38 4.74
CA LEU A 58 -2.08 -1.13 5.75
C LEU A 58 -2.98 -2.36 5.96
N LEU A 59 -3.44 -2.98 4.86
CA LEU A 59 -4.28 -4.16 4.91
C LEU A 59 -3.55 -5.36 5.53
N LEU A 60 -2.25 -5.54 5.26
CA LEU A 60 -1.43 -6.54 5.97
C LEU A 60 -1.39 -6.27 7.47
N GLU A 61 -1.19 -5.01 7.90
CA GLU A 61 -1.19 -4.63 9.32
C GLU A 61 -2.54 -4.89 9.98
N MET A 62 -3.64 -4.70 9.25
CA MET A 62 -5.01 -5.04 9.69
C MET A 62 -5.31 -6.55 9.68
N GLY A 63 -4.39 -7.40 9.18
CA GLY A 63 -4.60 -8.84 9.04
C GLY A 63 -5.49 -9.24 7.86
N ILE A 64 -5.81 -8.32 6.96
CA ILE A 64 -6.61 -8.55 5.75
C ILE A 64 -5.68 -8.96 4.61
N SER A 65 -5.03 -10.11 4.79
CA SER A 65 -3.87 -10.50 3.99
C SER A 65 -4.20 -10.78 2.52
N ASP A 66 -5.37 -11.34 2.21
CA ASP A 66 -5.74 -11.65 0.81
C ASP A 66 -6.00 -10.39 -0.03
N GLU A 67 -6.65 -9.38 0.54
CA GLU A 67 -6.86 -8.09 -0.14
C GLU A 67 -5.54 -7.32 -0.29
N ALA A 68 -4.66 -7.41 0.71
CA ALA A 68 -3.32 -6.84 0.61
C ALA A 68 -2.52 -7.44 -0.56
N ALA A 69 -2.57 -8.76 -0.73
CA ALA A 69 -1.89 -9.45 -1.82
C ALA A 69 -2.39 -8.98 -3.19
N HIS A 70 -3.70 -8.76 -3.33
CA HIS A 70 -4.29 -8.21 -4.55
C HIS A 70 -3.70 -6.83 -4.87
N HIS A 71 -3.65 -5.92 -3.88
CA HIS A 71 -3.07 -4.59 -4.09
C HIS A 71 -1.56 -4.60 -4.40
N PHE A 72 -0.79 -5.52 -3.82
CA PHE A 72 0.61 -5.68 -4.22
C PHE A 72 0.75 -6.19 -5.66
N GLU A 73 -0.12 -7.09 -6.09
CA GLU A 73 -0.14 -7.57 -7.46
C GLU A 73 -0.54 -6.47 -8.45
N GLU A 74 -1.54 -5.66 -8.12
CA GLU A 74 -1.87 -4.48 -8.92
C GLU A 74 -0.70 -3.49 -8.99
N ALA A 75 -0.04 -3.21 -7.87
CA ALA A 75 1.13 -2.33 -7.83
C ALA A 75 2.26 -2.85 -8.75
N ILE A 76 2.54 -4.15 -8.71
CA ILE A 76 3.53 -4.82 -9.58
C ILE A 76 3.12 -4.75 -11.05
N ASN A 77 1.83 -4.90 -11.36
CA ASN A 77 1.31 -4.83 -12.72
C ASN A 77 1.44 -3.42 -13.31
N ARG A 78 1.27 -2.37 -12.49
CA ARG A 78 1.48 -0.98 -12.92
C ARG A 78 2.96 -0.61 -12.97
N ASP A 79 3.74 -1.08 -12.02
CA ASP A 79 5.18 -0.87 -11.96
C ASP A 79 5.90 -2.13 -11.49
N SER A 80 6.41 -2.89 -12.45
CA SER A 80 7.17 -4.12 -12.19
C SER A 80 8.48 -3.90 -11.42
N SER A 81 8.96 -2.66 -11.32
CA SER A 81 10.16 -2.27 -10.57
C SER A 81 9.87 -1.85 -9.12
N ASN A 82 8.60 -1.87 -8.69
CA ASN A 82 8.21 -1.53 -7.33
C ASN A 82 8.65 -2.64 -6.35
N ASN A 83 9.86 -2.47 -5.81
CA ASN A 83 10.46 -3.41 -4.86
C ASN A 83 9.64 -3.55 -3.57
N ALA A 84 8.96 -2.48 -3.12
CA ALA A 84 8.12 -2.54 -1.92
C ALA A 84 6.91 -3.46 -2.12
N ALA A 85 6.29 -3.41 -3.30
CA ALA A 85 5.18 -4.31 -3.64
C ALA A 85 5.64 -5.78 -3.74
N TRP A 86 6.79 -6.06 -4.36
CA TRP A 86 7.39 -7.40 -4.36
C TRP A 86 7.68 -7.91 -2.95
N ARG A 87 8.21 -7.05 -2.07
CA ARG A 87 8.44 -7.39 -0.66
C ARG A 87 7.13 -7.66 0.08
N GLY A 88 6.10 -6.86 -0.14
CA GLY A 88 4.77 -7.07 0.45
C GLY A 88 4.18 -8.42 0.05
N LYS A 89 4.23 -8.76 -1.24
CA LYS A 89 3.81 -10.06 -1.77
C LYS A 89 4.65 -11.22 -1.18
N ALA A 90 5.94 -11.03 -1.00
CA ALA A 90 6.81 -12.02 -0.36
C ALA A 90 6.42 -12.29 1.11
N VAL A 91 6.13 -11.22 1.88
CA VAL A 91 5.68 -11.33 3.28
C VAL A 91 4.34 -12.07 3.36
N PHE A 92 3.42 -11.80 2.43
CA PHE A 92 2.16 -12.52 2.32
C PHE A 92 2.35 -14.03 2.11
N HIS A 93 3.13 -14.43 1.09
CA HIS A 93 3.42 -15.85 0.84
C HIS A 93 4.16 -16.51 2.00
N PHE A 94 5.06 -15.78 2.65
CA PHE A 94 5.76 -16.25 3.85
C PHE A 94 4.77 -16.55 4.99
N GLY A 95 3.78 -15.67 5.21
CA GLY A 95 2.72 -15.87 6.20
C GLY A 95 1.84 -17.10 5.92
N LYS A 96 1.64 -17.45 4.63
CA LYS A 96 0.93 -18.67 4.21
C LYS A 96 1.79 -19.94 4.30
N GLY A 97 3.10 -19.82 4.51
CA GLY A 97 4.04 -20.94 4.48
C GLY A 97 4.48 -21.36 3.07
N GLU A 98 4.13 -20.57 2.05
CA GLU A 98 4.48 -20.78 0.64
C GLU A 98 5.92 -20.29 0.38
N LYS A 99 6.90 -21.06 0.89
CA LYS A 99 8.31 -20.64 0.96
C LYS A 99 8.95 -20.37 -0.41
N GLU A 100 8.59 -21.15 -1.41
CA GLU A 100 9.13 -21.03 -2.77
C GLU A 100 8.72 -19.69 -3.40
N GLU A 101 7.44 -19.35 -3.29
CA GLU A 101 6.92 -18.08 -3.83
C GLU A 101 7.36 -16.86 -3.03
N ALA A 102 7.49 -17.01 -1.71
CA ALA A 102 8.09 -15.98 -0.88
C ALA A 102 9.54 -15.69 -1.32
N LEU A 103 10.35 -16.73 -1.53
CA LEU A 103 11.74 -16.60 -1.97
C LEU A 103 11.83 -15.96 -3.37
N TYR A 104 10.98 -16.38 -4.30
CA TYR A 104 10.89 -15.77 -5.62
C TYR A 104 10.60 -14.27 -5.52
N CYS A 105 9.59 -13.89 -4.76
CA CYS A 105 9.21 -12.48 -4.57
C CYS A 105 10.32 -11.67 -3.88
N PHE A 106 11.01 -12.24 -2.88
CA PHE A 106 12.16 -11.58 -2.24
C PHE A 106 13.32 -11.35 -3.20
N ASN A 107 13.65 -12.33 -4.04
CA ASN A 107 14.70 -12.18 -5.05
C ASN A 107 14.36 -11.04 -6.02
N ARG A 108 13.11 -10.99 -6.49
CA ARG A 108 12.60 -9.91 -7.34
C ARG A 108 12.71 -8.54 -6.66
N SER A 109 12.32 -8.44 -5.38
CA SER A 109 12.46 -7.21 -4.58
C SER A 109 13.90 -6.74 -4.43
N LEU A 110 14.89 -7.63 -4.50
CA LEU A 110 16.32 -7.31 -4.39
C LEU A 110 16.99 -7.10 -5.75
N GLY A 111 16.24 -7.23 -6.85
CA GLY A 111 16.81 -7.21 -8.19
C GLY A 111 17.71 -8.41 -8.49
N LEU A 112 17.57 -9.50 -7.74
CA LEU A 112 18.26 -10.77 -8.00
C LEU A 112 17.35 -11.60 -8.91
N HIS A 113 17.84 -11.98 -10.09
CA HIS A 113 17.10 -12.75 -11.09
C HIS A 113 17.81 -14.07 -11.35
#